data_AF-A0A7D9EK47-F1
#
_entry.id   AF-A0A7D9EK47-F1
#
_cell.length_a   1.000
_cell.length_b   1.000
_cell.length_c   1.000
_cell.angle_alpha   90.00
_cell.angle_beta   90.00
_cell.angle_gamma   90.00
#
_symmetry.space_group_name_H-M   'P 1'
#
loop_
_entity.id
_entity.type
_entity.pdbx_description
1 polymer ?
#
loop_
_entity_poly.entity_id
_entity_poly.type
_entity_poly.pdbx_seq_one_letter_code
_entity_poly.pdbx_strand_id
1 'polypeptide(L)'
;MQEWDQRAIVKAAQEKGVEWYFQPFKKWHFQPPTASHMSGVWERLIRSVRKVMKAILGHPHAFVDRETLRTLFAEVVGILNTCPLCPSSDDPKDMEPLTPSHFLQQRQGLAIPPGVFEDSEMFSRKKWKRAQVLANQFWARWVREYLPILQVRKKWLVPKRNLQVNDLVLVVDSTQPRSHWNLGHVTKVFPGTDGLVRTAEVKTQSSLLVRPIAKLCLLEETK
;
A
#
# COMPACT_ATOMS: atom_id res chain seq x y z
N MET A 1 37.48 8.80 11.74
CA MET A 1 36.21 9.54 11.59
C MET A 1 36.24 10.61 12.64
N GLN A 2 36.48 11.86 12.25
CA GLN A 2 36.72 12.97 13.19
C GLN A 2 35.40 13.26 13.92
N GLU A 3 35.38 13.13 15.25
CA GLU A 3 34.22 13.53 16.04
C GLU A 3 34.12 15.06 15.96
N TRP A 4 33.04 15.56 15.37
CA TRP A 4 32.82 16.99 15.24
C TRP A 4 32.46 17.54 16.62
N ASP A 5 33.14 18.62 17.04
CA ASP A 5 32.83 19.30 18.29
C ASP A 5 31.47 19.99 18.20
N GLN A 6 30.45 19.30 18.71
CA GLN A 6 29.05 19.74 18.69
C GLN A 6 28.87 21.08 19.42
N ARG A 7 29.72 21.40 20.40
CA ARG A 7 29.61 22.65 21.16
C ARG A 7 30.01 23.85 20.31
N ALA A 8 31.05 23.71 19.50
CA ALA A 8 31.52 24.75 18.59
C ALA A 8 30.47 25.07 17.51
N ILE A 9 29.79 24.04 16.98
CA ILE A 9 28.74 24.19 15.95
C ILE A 9 27.51 24.91 16.51
N VAL A 10 27.04 24.50 17.70
CA VAL A 10 25.86 25.11 18.32
C VAL A 10 26.11 26.58 18.66
N LYS A 11 27.30 26.91 19.17
CA LYS A 11 27.67 28.29 19.47
C LYS A 11 27.70 29.18 18.22
N ALA A 12 28.33 28.69 17.14
CA ALA A 12 28.39 29.43 15.87
C ALA A 12 27.00 29.59 15.20
N ALA A 13 26.08 28.66 15.42
CA ALA A 13 24.70 28.75 14.93
C ALA A 13 23.87 29.76 15.73
N GLN A 14 24.00 29.77 17.06
CA GLN A 14 23.33 30.73 17.95
C GLN A 14 23.78 32.17 17.71
N GLU A 15 25.08 32.41 17.48
CA GLU A 15 25.61 33.73 17.12
C GLU A 15 25.00 34.30 15.82
N LYS A 16 24.49 33.43 14.94
CA LYS A 16 23.81 33.80 13.69
C LYS A 16 22.27 33.87 13.80
N GLY A 17 21.72 33.73 15.01
CA GLY A 17 20.27 33.71 15.24
C GLY A 17 19.57 32.48 14.65
N VAL A 18 20.32 31.41 14.37
CA VAL A 18 19.76 30.14 13.87
C VAL A 18 19.51 29.21 15.05
N GLU A 19 18.24 28.98 15.38
CA GLU A 19 17.87 27.91 16.30
C GLU A 19 18.12 26.55 15.64
N TRP A 20 19.24 25.91 16.01
CA TRP A 20 19.56 24.57 15.55
C TRP A 20 18.80 23.52 16.37
N TYR A 21 17.68 23.05 15.84
CA TYR A 21 17.02 21.85 16.36
C TYR A 21 17.84 20.63 15.96
N PHE A 22 18.84 20.27 16.77
CA PHE A 22 19.55 19.01 16.61
C PHE A 22 18.53 17.90 16.88
N GLN A 23 18.05 17.24 15.83
CA GLN A 23 17.32 15.99 16.00
C GLN A 23 18.34 15.00 16.60
N PRO A 24 18.25 14.63 17.89
CA PRO A 24 19.24 13.75 18.46
C PRO A 24 19.22 12.45 17.66
N PHE A 25 20.40 11.94 17.27
CA PHE A 25 20.50 10.61 16.68
C PHE A 25 19.73 9.64 17.58
N LYS A 26 18.65 9.06 17.04
CA LYS A 26 17.79 8.15 17.80
C LYS A 26 18.66 7.02 18.33
N LYS A 27 18.49 6.65 19.61
CA LYS A 27 19.10 5.46 20.18
C LYS A 27 18.72 4.26 19.29
N TRP A 28 19.72 3.51 18.85
CA TRP A 28 19.46 2.31 18.06
C TRP A 28 18.80 1.26 18.95
N HIS A 29 17.57 0.88 18.59
CA HIS A 29 16.86 -0.20 19.24
C HIS A 29 16.96 -1.44 18.36
N PHE A 30 17.82 -2.37 18.76
CA PHE A 30 17.93 -3.66 18.09
C PHE A 30 16.95 -4.65 18.71
N GLN A 31 16.38 -5.50 17.86
CA GLN A 31 15.67 -6.67 18.36
C GLN A 31 16.67 -7.64 18.97
N PRO A 32 16.27 -8.39 20.02
CA PRO A 32 17.08 -9.48 20.53
C PRO A 32 17.44 -10.47 19.41
N PRO A 33 18.64 -11.10 19.45
CA PRO A 33 18.99 -12.17 18.54
C PRO A 33 17.88 -13.22 18.47
N THR A 34 17.61 -13.76 17.28
CA THR A 34 16.55 -14.77 17.01
C THR A 34 15.09 -14.33 17.20
N ALA A 35 14.83 -13.06 17.56
CA ALA A 35 13.47 -12.55 17.74
C ALA A 35 12.77 -12.10 16.44
N SER A 36 12.81 -12.92 15.38
CA SER A 36 12.18 -12.62 14.08
C SER A 36 10.67 -12.35 14.19
N HIS A 37 10.00 -12.92 15.19
CA HIS A 37 8.60 -12.67 15.47
C HIS A 37 8.29 -11.19 15.80
N MET A 38 9.26 -10.44 16.35
CA MET A 38 9.12 -9.00 16.60
C MET A 38 9.12 -8.18 15.29
N SER A 39 9.60 -8.77 14.20
CA SER A 39 9.66 -8.21 12.85
C SER A 39 8.49 -8.62 11.93
N GLY A 40 7.50 -9.33 12.48
CA GLY A 40 6.55 -10.08 11.67
C GLY A 40 5.68 -9.26 10.71
N VAL A 41 5.47 -7.96 10.96
CA VAL A 41 4.67 -7.10 10.08
C VAL A 41 5.42 -6.80 8.78
N TRP A 42 6.63 -6.25 8.87
CA TRP A 42 7.41 -5.92 7.68
C TRP A 42 7.94 -7.17 6.98
N GLU A 43 8.30 -8.24 7.70
CA GLU A 43 8.68 -9.50 7.07
C GLU A 43 7.54 -10.10 6.23
N ARG A 44 6.29 -10.00 6.72
CA ARG A 44 5.12 -10.47 5.97
C ARG A 44 4.88 -9.60 4.73
N LEU A 45 5.04 -8.28 4.84
CA LEU A 45 4.94 -7.38 3.69
C LEU A 45 6.03 -7.70 2.65
N ILE A 46 7.28 -7.83 3.07
CA ILE A 46 8.42 -8.21 2.21
C ILE A 46 8.13 -9.54 1.51
N ARG A 47 7.59 -10.54 2.23
CA ARG A 47 7.22 -11.83 1.65
C ARG A 47 6.16 -11.67 0.55
N SER A 48 5.12 -10.87 0.78
CA SER A 48 4.08 -10.60 -0.21
C SER A 48 4.64 -9.92 -1.46
N VAL A 49 5.46 -8.88 -1.28
CA VAL A 49 6.11 -8.17 -2.39
C VAL A 49 7.01 -9.11 -3.18
N ARG A 50 7.86 -9.89 -2.49
CA ARG A 50 8.75 -10.87 -3.13
C ARG A 50 7.98 -11.94 -3.90
N LYS A 51 6.84 -12.39 -3.38
CA LYS A 51 5.98 -13.37 -4.08
C LYS A 51 5.51 -12.83 -5.42
N VAL A 52 4.96 -11.61 -5.44
CA VAL A 52 4.48 -10.96 -6.67
C VAL A 52 5.64 -10.68 -7.63
N MET A 53 6.74 -10.14 -7.13
CA MET A 53 7.95 -9.88 -7.92
C MET A 53 8.54 -11.15 -8.53
N LYS A 54 8.62 -12.25 -7.77
CA LYS A 54 9.09 -13.55 -8.28
C LYS A 54 8.16 -14.09 -9.37
N ALA A 55 6.86 -13.86 -9.27
CA ALA A 55 5.92 -14.30 -10.30
C ALA A 55 6.05 -13.51 -11.62
N ILE A 56 6.54 -12.26 -11.56
CA ILE A 56 6.73 -11.39 -12.73
C ILE A 56 8.13 -11.57 -13.33
N LEU A 57 9.15 -11.62 -12.49
CA LEU A 57 10.56 -11.65 -12.89
C LEU A 57 11.16 -13.06 -12.94
N GLY A 58 10.50 -14.05 -12.34
CA GLY A 58 11.03 -15.41 -12.23
C GLY A 58 10.87 -16.25 -13.50
N HIS A 59 10.31 -15.68 -14.58
CA HIS A 59 10.25 -16.37 -15.86
C HIS A 59 11.67 -16.47 -16.45
N PRO A 60 12.12 -17.64 -16.96
CA PRO A 60 13.48 -17.83 -17.46
C PRO A 60 13.91 -16.84 -18.56
N HIS A 61 12.94 -16.30 -19.29
CA HIS A 61 13.15 -15.34 -20.36
C HIS A 61 12.93 -13.86 -19.96
N ALA A 62 12.63 -13.59 -18.68
CA ALA A 62 12.46 -12.23 -18.17
C ALA A 62 13.83 -11.58 -17.87
N PHE A 63 14.57 -11.22 -18.92
CA PHE A 63 15.83 -10.48 -18.76
C PHE A 63 15.57 -9.04 -18.34
N VAL A 64 15.70 -8.71 -17.05
CA VAL A 64 15.58 -7.33 -16.55
C VAL A 64 16.95 -6.81 -16.16
N ASP A 65 17.34 -5.66 -16.73
CA ASP A 65 18.61 -5.02 -16.39
C ASP A 65 18.48 -4.23 -15.08
N ARG A 66 19.62 -3.82 -14.53
CA ARG A 66 19.68 -3.10 -13.25
C ARG A 66 18.82 -1.83 -13.25
N GLU A 67 18.84 -1.07 -14.34
CA GLU A 67 18.13 0.22 -14.42
C GLU A 67 16.61 0.03 -14.54
N THR A 68 16.13 -0.94 -15.33
CA THR A 68 14.71 -1.31 -15.34
C THR A 68 14.28 -1.85 -13.98
N LEU A 69 15.10 -2.68 -13.32
CA LEU A 69 14.78 -3.20 -11.98
C LEU A 69 14.69 -2.09 -10.94
N ARG A 70 15.63 -1.14 -10.94
CA ARG A 70 15.62 0.01 -10.03
C ARG A 70 14.37 0.87 -10.23
N THR A 71 14.02 1.15 -11.48
CA THR A 71 12.81 1.88 -11.83
C THR A 71 11.56 1.13 -11.36
N LEU A 72 11.48 -0.18 -11.63
CA LEU A 72 10.38 -1.02 -11.18
C LEU A 72 10.22 -0.98 -9.65
N PHE A 73 11.31 -1.09 -8.88
CA PHE A 73 11.23 -0.98 -7.43
C PHE A 73 10.73 0.38 -6.95
N ALA A 74 11.13 1.48 -7.60
CA ALA A 74 10.62 2.80 -7.27
C ALA A 74 9.10 2.89 -7.51
N GLU A 75 8.61 2.33 -8.62
CA GLU A 75 7.18 2.23 -8.92
C GLU A 75 6.43 1.37 -7.88
N VAL A 76 6.99 0.20 -7.54
CA VAL A 76 6.42 -0.69 -6.52
C VAL A 76 6.32 0.01 -5.16
N VAL A 77 7.36 0.74 -4.75
CA VAL A 77 7.33 1.53 -3.51
C VAL A 77 6.25 2.62 -3.59
N GLY A 78 6.10 3.29 -4.72
CA GLY A 78 5.02 4.25 -4.94
C GLY A 78 3.63 3.62 -4.80
N ILE A 79 3.40 2.46 -5.41
CA ILE A 79 2.15 1.70 -5.28
C ILE A 79 1.87 1.37 -3.80
N LEU A 80 2.86 0.83 -3.09
CA LEU A 80 2.69 0.46 -1.68
C LEU A 80 2.41 1.68 -0.80
N ASN A 81 3.06 2.80 -1.06
CA ASN A 81 2.90 4.04 -0.28
C ASN A 81 1.57 4.75 -0.53
N THR A 82 0.90 4.46 -1.66
CA THR A 82 -0.46 4.96 -1.93
C THR A 82 -1.55 4.04 -1.40
N CYS A 83 -1.21 2.85 -0.88
CA CYS A 83 -2.20 1.90 -0.36
C CYS A 83 -2.99 2.53 0.80
N PRO A 84 -4.32 2.58 0.71
CA PRO A 84 -5.18 3.05 1.79
C PRO A 84 -4.96 2.25 3.07
N LEU A 85 -4.83 2.95 4.20
CA LEU A 85 -4.71 2.37 5.54
C LEU A 85 -6.03 2.45 6.30
N CYS A 86 -6.61 3.65 6.38
CA CYS A 86 -7.84 3.96 7.09
C CYS A 86 -8.51 5.20 6.47
N PRO A 87 -9.78 5.49 6.78
CA PRO A 87 -10.42 6.77 6.45
C PRO A 87 -9.64 7.97 7.02
N SER A 88 -9.72 9.14 6.38
CA SER A 88 -9.22 10.42 6.92
C SER A 88 -10.22 11.11 7.86
N SER A 89 -11.51 10.85 7.66
CA SER A 89 -12.62 11.63 8.22
C SER A 89 -13.83 10.72 8.46
N ASP A 90 -14.69 11.14 9.39
CA ASP A 90 -15.99 10.52 9.66
C ASP A 90 -17.08 10.98 8.69
N ASP A 91 -16.81 11.99 7.84
CA ASP A 91 -17.76 12.45 6.83
C ASP A 91 -17.92 11.39 5.72
N PRO A 92 -19.13 10.82 5.51
CA PRO A 92 -19.38 9.85 4.44
C PRO A 92 -19.17 10.39 3.01
N LYS A 93 -19.00 11.71 2.86
CA LYS A 93 -18.66 12.35 1.57
C LYS A 93 -17.16 12.42 1.34
N ASP A 94 -16.35 12.33 2.39
CA ASP A 94 -14.90 12.32 2.29
C ASP A 94 -14.42 10.89 2.00
N MET A 95 -14.09 10.65 0.73
CA MET A 95 -13.61 9.37 0.25
C MET A 95 -12.08 9.28 0.29
N GLU A 96 -11.38 10.27 0.86
CA GLU A 96 -9.93 10.27 0.92
C GLU A 96 -9.43 9.33 2.04
N PRO A 97 -8.60 8.33 1.74
CA PRO A 97 -8.01 7.51 2.80
C PRO A 97 -6.68 8.12 3.26
N LEU A 98 -6.33 7.87 4.53
CA LEU A 98 -4.95 8.00 4.99
C LEU A 98 -4.07 6.92 4.34
N THR A 99 -2.94 7.34 3.78
CA THR A 99 -1.96 6.46 3.12
C THR A 99 -0.58 6.63 3.75
N PRO A 100 0.36 5.67 3.60
CA PRO A 100 1.74 5.86 4.05
C PRO A 100 2.39 7.12 3.46
N SER A 101 2.05 7.50 2.23
CA SER A 101 2.51 8.76 1.61
C SER A 101 2.13 10.00 2.41
N HIS A 102 0.95 10.04 3.05
CA HIS A 102 0.57 11.17 3.91
C HIS A 102 1.53 11.33 5.09
N PHE A 103 1.98 10.23 5.68
CA PHE A 103 2.92 10.27 6.80
C PHE A 103 4.36 10.53 6.36
N LEU A 104 4.80 9.94 5.24
CA LEU A 104 6.19 10.00 4.80
C LEU A 104 6.51 11.27 4.01
N GLN A 105 5.56 11.76 3.22
CA GLN A 105 5.75 12.87 2.29
C GLN A 105 4.88 14.09 2.63
N GLN A 106 3.98 13.97 3.61
CA GLN A 106 3.03 15.03 3.98
C GLN A 106 2.14 15.48 2.82
N ARG A 107 1.95 14.61 1.82
CA ARG A 107 1.11 14.85 0.65
C ARG A 107 0.60 13.53 0.11
N GLN A 108 -0.50 13.59 -0.65
CA GLN A 108 -0.96 12.45 -1.44
C GLN A 108 0.18 11.96 -2.37
N GLY A 109 0.34 10.64 -2.46
CA GLY A 109 1.27 10.05 -3.41
C GLY A 109 0.86 10.42 -4.84
N LEU A 110 1.83 10.68 -5.71
CA LEU A 110 1.57 11.03 -7.11
C LEU A 110 0.90 9.84 -7.82
N ALA A 111 -0.43 9.88 -7.92
CA ALA A 111 -1.22 8.97 -8.75
C ALA A 111 -1.23 9.49 -10.20
N ILE A 112 -0.05 9.68 -10.79
CA ILE A 112 0.03 9.96 -12.22
C ILE A 112 -0.06 8.59 -12.90
N PRO A 113 -1.19 8.23 -13.53
CA PRO A 113 -1.22 7.02 -14.34
C PRO A 113 -0.20 7.25 -15.46
N PRO A 114 0.81 6.39 -15.58
CA PRO A 114 1.81 6.58 -16.60
C PRO A 114 1.19 6.11 -17.93
N GLY A 115 0.36 6.93 -18.58
CA GLY A 115 -0.28 6.57 -19.84
C GLY A 115 -0.94 5.18 -19.90
N VAL A 116 -1.10 4.66 -21.11
CA VAL A 116 -1.48 3.27 -21.38
C VAL A 116 -0.22 2.57 -21.89
N PHE A 117 0.22 1.52 -21.19
CA PHE A 117 1.33 0.67 -21.64
C PHE A 117 0.82 -0.73 -21.94
N GLU A 118 1.04 -1.15 -23.17
CA GLU A 118 0.64 -2.46 -23.67
C GLU A 118 1.73 -3.49 -23.39
N ASP A 119 1.34 -4.76 -23.31
CA ASP A 119 2.29 -5.88 -23.17
C ASP A 119 3.28 -5.97 -24.36
N SER A 120 2.91 -5.40 -25.52
CA SER A 120 3.79 -5.27 -26.70
C SER A 120 5.06 -4.45 -26.38
N GLU A 121 4.99 -3.53 -25.42
CA GLU A 121 6.11 -2.69 -25.02
C GLU A 121 7.10 -3.37 -24.07
N MET A 122 6.81 -4.61 -23.64
CA MET A 122 7.74 -5.44 -22.85
C MET A 122 9.08 -5.64 -23.57
N PHE A 123 9.06 -5.70 -24.90
CA PHE A 123 10.25 -5.87 -25.75
C PHE A 123 10.77 -4.54 -26.31
N SER A 124 10.24 -3.40 -25.83
CA SER A 124 10.67 -2.08 -26.29
C SER A 124 12.13 -1.82 -25.93
N ARG A 125 12.87 -1.18 -26.84
CA ARG A 125 14.21 -0.64 -26.55
C ARG A 125 14.17 0.47 -25.48
N LYS A 126 12.99 1.08 -25.26
CA LYS A 126 12.77 2.09 -24.22
C LYS A 126 12.60 1.40 -22.87
N LYS A 127 13.71 1.21 -22.15
CA LYS A 127 13.78 0.53 -20.85
C LYS A 127 12.77 1.02 -19.80
N TRP A 128 12.46 2.32 -19.80
CA TRP A 128 11.48 2.88 -18.89
C TRP A 128 10.07 2.36 -19.17
N LYS A 129 9.65 2.21 -20.44
CA LYS A 129 8.33 1.64 -20.80
C LYS A 129 8.19 0.22 -20.28
N ARG A 130 9.27 -0.57 -20.42
CA ARG A 130 9.32 -1.93 -19.89
C ARG A 130 9.13 -1.98 -18.38
N ALA A 131 9.78 -1.07 -17.63
CA ALA A 131 9.58 -0.97 -16.19
C ALA A 131 8.11 -0.67 -15.83
N GLN A 132 7.45 0.13 -16.65
CA GLN A 132 6.05 0.48 -16.44
C GLN A 132 5.09 -0.68 -16.72
N VAL A 133 5.31 -1.46 -17.79
CA VAL A 133 4.54 -2.69 -18.05
C VAL A 133 4.68 -3.67 -16.87
N LEU A 134 5.92 -3.86 -16.39
CA LEU A 134 6.18 -4.71 -15.21
C LEU A 134 5.47 -4.18 -13.95
N ALA A 135 5.41 -2.86 -13.77
CA ALA A 135 4.70 -2.25 -12.65
C ALA A 135 3.16 -2.37 -12.79
N ASN A 136 2.60 -2.36 -14.00
CA ASN A 136 1.19 -2.67 -14.25
C ASN A 136 0.88 -4.13 -13.90
N GLN A 137 1.76 -5.06 -14.31
CA GLN A 137 1.64 -6.47 -13.94
C GLN A 137 1.78 -6.68 -12.43
N PHE A 138 2.67 -5.92 -11.77
CA PHE A 138 2.79 -5.90 -10.31
C PHE A 138 1.49 -5.45 -9.67
N TRP A 139 0.93 -4.33 -10.09
CA TRP A 139 -0.34 -3.81 -9.58
C TRP A 139 -1.48 -4.82 -9.70
N ALA A 140 -1.71 -5.37 -10.89
CA ALA A 140 -2.80 -6.31 -11.12
C ALA A 140 -2.69 -7.54 -10.22
N ARG A 141 -1.47 -8.07 -10.03
CA ARG A 141 -1.20 -9.19 -9.11
C ARG A 141 -1.30 -8.76 -7.65
N TRP A 142 -0.79 -7.59 -7.30
CA TRP A 142 -0.82 -7.06 -5.94
C TRP A 142 -2.26 -6.90 -5.45
N VAL A 143 -3.12 -6.20 -6.19
CA VAL A 143 -4.54 -6.04 -5.88
C VAL A 143 -5.23 -7.40 -5.75
N ARG A 144 -4.98 -8.31 -6.70
CA ARG A 144 -5.62 -9.64 -6.72
C ARG A 144 -5.16 -10.57 -5.59
N GLU A 145 -3.88 -10.54 -5.23
CA GLU A 145 -3.28 -11.51 -4.32
C GLU A 145 -3.09 -10.99 -2.90
N TYR A 146 -2.82 -9.69 -2.71
CA TYR A 146 -2.51 -9.11 -1.40
C TYR A 146 -3.76 -8.62 -0.68
N LEU A 147 -4.65 -7.87 -1.35
CA LEU A 147 -5.82 -7.28 -0.68
C LEU A 147 -6.74 -8.33 -0.02
N PRO A 148 -7.04 -9.49 -0.63
CA PRO A 148 -7.84 -10.51 0.05
C PRO A 148 -7.18 -11.04 1.33
N ILE A 149 -5.85 -11.01 1.41
CA ILE A 149 -5.10 -11.45 2.61
C ILE A 149 -5.28 -10.46 3.77
N LEU A 150 -5.56 -9.18 3.49
CA LEU A 150 -5.84 -8.19 4.53
C LEU A 150 -7.12 -8.53 5.31
N GLN A 151 -8.12 -9.12 4.64
CA GLN A 151 -9.33 -9.65 5.27
C GLN A 151 -9.09 -10.96 6.01
N VAL A 152 -8.39 -11.91 5.38
CA VAL A 152 -8.20 -13.25 5.94
C VAL A 152 -7.01 -13.28 6.90
N ARG A 153 -7.24 -12.92 8.18
CA ARG A 153 -6.23 -13.14 9.22
C ARG A 153 -6.29 -14.59 9.72
N LYS A 154 -5.31 -15.41 9.31
CA LYS A 154 -5.13 -16.84 9.68
C LYS A 154 -5.05 -17.17 11.20
N LYS A 155 -5.13 -16.20 12.11
CA LYS A 155 -4.93 -16.38 13.56
C LYS A 155 -6.19 -16.23 14.42
N TRP A 156 -7.37 -15.96 13.84
CA TRP A 156 -8.58 -15.69 14.63
C TRP A 156 -9.54 -16.87 14.57
N LEU A 157 -9.57 -17.65 15.66
CA LEU A 157 -10.66 -18.57 16.00
C LEU A 157 -11.84 -17.80 16.66
N VAL A 158 -11.79 -16.47 16.66
CA VAL A 158 -12.78 -15.60 17.34
C VAL A 158 -13.63 -14.92 16.27
N PRO A 159 -14.97 -15.00 16.36
CA PRO A 159 -15.87 -14.31 15.45
C PRO A 159 -15.62 -12.79 15.55
N LYS A 160 -15.44 -12.15 14.39
CA LYS A 160 -15.41 -10.70 14.25
C LYS A 160 -16.76 -10.19 13.78
N ARG A 161 -16.98 -8.89 13.99
CA ARG A 161 -18.11 -8.14 13.46
C ARG A 161 -18.25 -8.35 11.94
N ASN A 162 -19.49 -8.50 11.46
CA ASN A 162 -19.81 -8.52 10.03
C ASN A 162 -19.67 -7.12 9.40
N LEU A 163 -19.57 -7.06 8.06
CA LEU A 163 -19.72 -5.80 7.31
C LEU A 163 -21.08 -5.16 7.61
N GLN A 164 -21.10 -3.84 7.77
CA GLN A 164 -22.29 -3.06 8.06
C GLN A 164 -22.48 -1.94 7.03
N VAL A 165 -23.70 -1.40 6.98
CA VAL A 165 -24.00 -0.21 6.18
C VAL A 165 -23.14 0.96 6.67
N ASN A 166 -22.67 1.77 5.72
CA ASN A 166 -21.73 2.88 5.86
C ASN A 166 -20.25 2.51 6.04
N ASP A 167 -19.91 1.21 6.12
CA ASP A 167 -18.51 0.80 6.18
C ASP A 167 -17.73 1.21 4.91
N LEU A 168 -16.57 1.86 5.10
CA LEU A 168 -15.66 2.16 4.02
C LEU A 168 -14.84 0.92 3.67
N VAL A 169 -15.00 0.44 2.44
CA VAL A 169 -14.34 -0.75 1.93
C VAL A 169 -13.54 -0.45 0.67
N LEU A 170 -12.42 -1.14 0.53
CA LEU A 170 -11.63 -1.17 -0.68
C LEU A 170 -12.08 -2.35 -1.55
N VAL A 171 -12.50 -2.03 -2.77
CA VAL A 171 -13.00 -3.01 -3.74
C VAL A 171 -11.83 -3.62 -4.50
N VAL A 172 -11.72 -4.95 -4.45
CA VAL A 172 -10.68 -5.70 -5.15
C VAL A 172 -11.02 -5.76 -6.64
N ASP A 173 -10.46 -4.81 -7.40
CA ASP A 173 -10.60 -4.74 -8.85
C ASP A 173 -9.24 -4.55 -9.52
N SER A 174 -8.74 -5.63 -10.14
CA SER A 174 -7.45 -5.63 -10.83
C SER A 174 -7.51 -5.04 -12.24
N THR A 175 -8.68 -4.65 -12.73
CA THR A 175 -8.85 -4.02 -14.05
C THR A 175 -8.64 -2.51 -14.01
N GLN A 176 -8.66 -1.92 -12.81
CA GLN A 176 -8.43 -0.49 -12.64
C GLN A 176 -6.99 -0.12 -12.98
N PRO A 177 -6.79 1.12 -13.49
CA PRO A 177 -5.46 1.67 -13.70
C PRO A 177 -4.59 1.57 -12.44
N ARG A 178 -3.28 1.54 -12.66
CA ARG A 178 -2.30 1.45 -11.58
C ARG A 178 -2.45 2.60 -10.59
N SER A 179 -2.31 2.29 -9.30
CA SER A 179 -2.45 3.25 -8.18
C SER A 179 -3.85 3.85 -8.01
N HIS A 180 -4.85 3.34 -8.74
CA HIS A 180 -6.24 3.70 -8.54
C HIS A 180 -6.89 2.74 -7.53
N TRP A 181 -6.96 3.16 -6.28
CA TRP A 181 -7.59 2.39 -5.22
C TRP A 181 -9.09 2.63 -5.22
N ASN A 182 -9.87 1.64 -5.65
CA ASN A 182 -11.32 1.75 -5.75
C ASN A 182 -11.96 1.64 -4.36
N LEU A 183 -12.36 2.78 -3.80
CA LEU A 183 -13.01 2.89 -2.49
C LEU A 183 -14.52 3.02 -2.67
N GLY A 184 -15.27 2.49 -1.71
CA GLY A 184 -16.70 2.70 -1.65
C GLY A 184 -17.29 2.44 -0.28
N HIS A 185 -18.46 3.04 -0.02
CA HIS A 185 -19.24 2.79 1.18
C HIS A 185 -20.25 1.67 0.95
N VAL A 186 -20.39 0.78 1.92
CA VAL A 186 -21.45 -0.23 1.91
C VAL A 186 -22.82 0.45 2.06
N THR A 187 -23.69 0.29 1.07
CA THR A 187 -25.07 0.82 1.11
C THR A 187 -26.05 -0.22 1.62
N LYS A 188 -25.82 -1.50 1.30
CA LYS A 188 -26.67 -2.62 1.73
C LYS A 188 -25.84 -3.88 1.96
N VAL A 189 -26.28 -4.72 2.88
CA VAL A 189 -25.66 -6.02 3.18
C VAL A 189 -26.65 -7.15 2.97
N PHE A 190 -26.16 -8.29 2.49
CA PHE A 190 -26.96 -9.48 2.22
C PHE A 190 -26.43 -10.65 3.09
N PRO A 191 -27.02 -10.87 4.28
CA PRO A 191 -26.67 -11.99 5.15
C PRO A 191 -27.21 -13.33 4.62
N GLY A 192 -26.50 -14.40 4.93
CA GLY A 192 -26.94 -15.77 4.72
C GLY A 192 -27.91 -16.26 5.80
N THR A 193 -28.33 -17.53 5.68
CA THR A 193 -29.17 -18.22 6.67
C THR A 193 -28.52 -18.36 8.05
N ASP A 194 -27.20 -18.26 8.12
CA ASP A 194 -26.36 -18.27 9.33
C ASP A 194 -26.17 -16.86 9.93
N GLY A 195 -26.78 -15.82 9.35
CA GLY A 195 -26.62 -14.44 9.80
C GLY A 195 -25.30 -13.78 9.38
N LEU A 196 -24.45 -14.46 8.60
CA LEU A 196 -23.16 -13.93 8.14
C LEU A 196 -23.29 -13.22 6.80
N VAL A 197 -22.67 -12.04 6.66
CA VAL A 197 -22.71 -11.26 5.42
C VAL A 197 -21.83 -11.91 4.36
N ARG A 198 -22.43 -12.34 3.24
CA ARG A 198 -21.71 -12.96 2.12
C ARG A 198 -21.48 -12.00 0.96
N THR A 199 -22.40 -11.05 0.80
CA THR A 199 -22.40 -10.07 -0.30
C THR A 199 -22.80 -8.71 0.26
N ALA A 200 -22.24 -7.64 -0.30
CA ALA A 200 -22.64 -6.28 0.01
C ALA A 200 -22.77 -5.45 -1.29
N GLU A 201 -23.70 -4.50 -1.27
CA GLU A 201 -23.80 -3.42 -2.24
C GLU A 201 -22.91 -2.27 -1.77
N VAL A 202 -22.06 -1.78 -2.65
CA VAL A 202 -21.03 -0.78 -2.37
C VAL A 202 -21.17 0.37 -3.37
N LYS A 203 -21.33 1.58 -2.86
CA LYS A 203 -21.32 2.81 -3.65
C LYS A 203 -19.90 3.35 -3.72
N THR A 204 -19.32 3.28 -4.91
CA THR A 204 -18.03 3.93 -5.25
C THR A 204 -18.30 5.34 -5.76
N GLN A 205 -17.24 6.11 -6.05
CA GLN A 205 -17.37 7.45 -6.63
C GLN A 205 -18.10 7.44 -7.99
N SER A 206 -17.98 6.36 -8.76
CA SER A 206 -18.49 6.28 -10.13
C SER A 206 -19.69 5.35 -10.31
N SER A 207 -19.84 4.33 -9.46
CA SER A 207 -20.81 3.25 -9.67
C SER A 207 -21.29 2.58 -8.40
N LEU A 208 -22.49 1.99 -8.47
CA LEU A 208 -23.02 1.09 -7.46
C LEU A 208 -22.70 -0.35 -7.85
N LEU A 209 -21.98 -1.07 -6.99
CA LEU A 209 -21.47 -2.41 -7.27
C LEU A 209 -21.95 -3.41 -6.22
N VAL A 210 -22.41 -4.57 -6.65
CA VAL A 210 -22.65 -5.71 -5.75
C VAL A 210 -21.45 -6.63 -5.81
N ARG A 211 -20.82 -6.91 -4.66
CA ARG A 211 -19.60 -7.72 -4.57
C ARG A 211 -19.65 -8.69 -3.39
N PRO A 212 -19.06 -9.91 -3.55
CA PRO A 212 -18.89 -10.83 -2.44
C PRO A 212 -17.88 -10.26 -1.43
N ILE A 213 -18.03 -10.60 -0.15
CA ILE A 213 -17.17 -10.13 0.94
C ILE A 213 -15.69 -10.43 0.69
N ALA A 214 -15.37 -11.54 0.01
CA ALA A 214 -13.99 -11.90 -0.35
C ALA A 214 -13.32 -10.91 -1.32
N LYS A 215 -14.10 -10.01 -1.94
CA LYS A 215 -13.64 -8.94 -2.85
C LYS A 215 -13.74 -7.55 -2.22
N LEU A 216 -14.06 -7.46 -0.93
CA LEU A 216 -14.19 -6.21 -0.19
C LEU A 216 -13.24 -6.23 0.99
N CYS A 217 -12.38 -5.23 1.11
CA CYS A 217 -11.49 -5.07 2.23
C CYS A 217 -11.90 -3.88 3.09
N LEU A 218 -12.43 -4.15 4.28
CA LEU A 218 -12.73 -3.15 5.30
C LEU A 218 -11.46 -2.38 5.71
N LEU A 219 -11.53 -1.04 5.70
CA LEU A 219 -10.42 -0.17 6.10
C LEU A 219 -10.43 0.18 7.59
N GLU A 220 -11.61 0.23 8.21
CA GLU A 220 -11.74 0.46 9.65
C GLU A 220 -12.91 -0.34 10.24
N GLU A 221 -12.70 -0.90 11.43
CA GLU A 221 -13.81 -1.38 12.26
C GLU A 221 -14.37 -0.16 12.97
N THR A 222 -15.50 0.40 12.51
CA THR A 222 -16.22 1.42 13.30
C THR A 222 -16.49 0.82 14.69
N LYS A 223 -15.96 1.46 15.73
CA LYS A 223 -16.23 1.09 17.12
C LYS A 223 -17.47 1.80 17.62
#